data_AF-A0A3C1Z3A3-F1
#
_entry.id   AF-A0A3C1Z3A3-F1
#
_cell.length_a   1.000
_cell.length_b   1.000
_cell.length_c   1.000
_cell.angle_alpha   90.00
_cell.angle_beta   90.00
_cell.angle_gamma   90.00
#
_symmetry.space_group_name_H-M   'P 1'
#
loop_
_entity.id
_entity.type
_entity.pdbx_description
1 polymer ?
#
loop_
_entity_poly.entity_id
_entity_poly.type
_entity_poly.pdbx_seq_one_letter_code
_entity_poly.pdbx_strand_id
1 'polypeptide(L)' 'GYYWETKILLTAVKLDVFSLLDGQGHSAAELAERLGADERTLELLLNALVAIRLLSKSGH' A
#
# COMPACT_ATOMS: atom_id res chain seq x y z
N GLY A 1 7.60 -16.66 12.76
CA GLY A 1 6.90 -15.44 13.19
C GLY A 1 6.27 -14.75 12.00
N TYR A 2 5.14 -15.27 11.51
CA TYR A 2 4.49 -14.85 10.26
C TYR A 2 3.30 -13.88 10.47
N TYR A 3 2.99 -13.58 11.73
CA TYR A 3 1.77 -12.88 12.13
C TYR A 3 1.70 -11.43 11.61
N TRP A 4 2.85 -10.76 11.50
CA TRP A 4 2.92 -9.37 11.07
C TRP A 4 2.77 -9.23 9.55
N GLU A 5 3.39 -10.10 8.76
CA GLU A 5 3.22 -10.13 7.29
C GLU A 5 1.77 -10.37 6.89
N THR A 6 1.09 -11.33 7.52
CA THR A 6 -0.33 -11.59 7.24
C THR A 6 -1.22 -10.42 7.62
N LYS A 7 -0.92 -9.70 8.71
CA LYS A 7 -1.65 -8.49 9.09
C LYS A 7 -1.45 -7.34 8.09
N ILE A 8 -0.23 -7.16 7.59
CA ILE A 8 0.07 -6.14 6.58
C ILE A 8 -0.69 -6.46 5.29
N LEU A 9 -0.64 -7.72 4.84
CA LEU A 9 -1.38 -8.17 3.66
C LEU A 9 -2.89 -7.99 3.82
N LEU A 10 -3.47 -8.42 4.95
CA LEU A 10 -4.90 -8.28 5.21
C LEU A 10 -5.34 -6.81 5.25
N THR A 11 -4.51 -5.94 5.81
CA THR A 11 -4.77 -4.49 5.85
C THR A 11 -4.75 -3.90 4.44
N ALA A 12 -3.78 -4.28 3.61
CA ALA A 12 -3.68 -3.84 2.23
C ALA A 12 -4.88 -4.30 1.39
N VAL A 13 -5.36 -5.52 1.59
CA VAL A 13 -6.58 -6.04 0.95
C VAL A 13 -7.83 -5.30 1.47
N LYS A 14 -7.94 -5.06 2.78
CA LYS A 14 -9.07 -4.34 3.37
C LYS A 14 -9.18 -2.89 2.88
N LEU A 15 -8.06 -2.24 2.65
CA LEU A 15 -7.97 -0.89 2.11
C LEU A 15 -8.04 -0.85 0.59
N ASP A 16 -8.22 -2.02 -0.05
CA ASP A 16 -8.33 -2.15 -1.51
C ASP A 16 -7.14 -1.52 -2.27
N VAL A 17 -5.95 -1.50 -1.63
CA VAL A 17 -4.74 -0.85 -2.14
C VAL A 17 -4.35 -1.43 -3.49
N PHE A 18 -4.55 -2.73 -3.68
CA PHE A 18 -4.24 -3.40 -4.95
C PHE A 18 -5.16 -2.96 -6.09
N SER A 19 -6.46 -2.82 -5.85
CA SER A 19 -7.40 -2.31 -6.87
C SER A 19 -7.12 -0.86 -7.22
N LEU A 20 -6.67 -0.06 -6.25
CA LEU A 20 -6.29 1.32 -6.51
C LEU A 20 -4.96 1.45 -7.26
N LEU A 21 -4.08 0.44 -7.17
CA LEU A 21 -2.86 0.33 -7.98
C LEU A 21 -3.12 -0.35 -9.34
N ASP A 22 -4.26 -1.00 -9.50
CA ASP A 22 -4.70 -1.66 -10.75
C ASP A 22 -5.17 -0.59 -11.75
N GLY A 23 -4.25 -0.17 -12.62
CA GLY A 23 -4.59 0.73 -13.72
C GLY A 23 -3.42 1.62 -14.14
N GLN A 24 -2.79 2.30 -13.19
CA GLN A 24 -1.60 3.15 -13.41
C GLN A 24 -0.78 3.24 -12.12
N GLY A 25 0.52 3.54 -12.22
CA GLY A 25 1.36 3.75 -11.05
C GLY A 25 0.85 4.95 -10.24
N HIS A 26 0.14 4.69 -9.14
CA HIS A 26 -0.38 5.73 -8.27
C HIS A 26 0.61 6.06 -7.16
N SER A 27 0.77 7.36 -6.91
CA SER A 27 1.53 7.86 -5.76
C SER A 27 0.75 7.66 -4.47
N ALA A 28 1.45 7.52 -3.35
CA ALA A 28 0.84 7.39 -2.04
C ALA A 28 -0.11 8.56 -1.70
N ALA A 29 0.23 9.77 -2.15
CA ALA A 29 -0.61 10.95 -2.05
C ALA A 29 -1.97 10.76 -2.74
N GLU A 30 -1.99 10.35 -4.00
CA GLU A 30 -3.24 10.14 -4.75
C GLU A 30 -4.10 9.04 -4.13
N LEU A 31 -3.48 7.97 -3.66
CA LEU A 31 -4.18 6.89 -2.97
C LEU A 31 -4.78 7.38 -1.65
N ALA A 32 -4.06 8.20 -0.90
CA ALA A 32 -4.51 8.76 0.38
C ALA A 32 -5.69 9.71 0.19
N GLU A 33 -5.65 10.56 -0.84
CA GLU A 33 -6.75 11.44 -1.20
C GLU A 33 -8.00 10.66 -1.64
N ARG A 34 -7.83 9.60 -2.45
CA ARG A 34 -8.96 8.74 -2.87
C ARG A 34 -9.57 7.95 -1.72
N LEU A 35 -8.74 7.47 -0.80
CA LEU A 35 -9.18 6.71 0.37
C LEU A 35 -9.68 7.60 1.51
N GLY A 36 -9.41 8.91 1.48
CA GLY A 36 -9.59 9.79 2.63
C GLY A 36 -8.73 9.36 3.83
N ALA A 37 -7.59 8.72 3.56
CA ALA A 37 -6.68 8.21 4.56
C ALA A 37 -5.49 9.16 4.75
N ASP A 38 -4.80 9.02 5.88
CA ASP A 38 -3.62 9.82 6.16
C ASP A 38 -2.44 9.37 5.27
N GLU A 39 -1.90 10.28 4.45
CA GLU A 39 -0.83 10.00 3.48
C GLU A 39 0.35 9.27 4.13
N ARG A 40 0.81 9.74 5.29
CA ARG A 40 1.92 9.11 6.02
C ARG A 40 1.63 7.67 6.41
N THR A 41 0.40 7.40 6.85
CA THR A 41 0.00 6.04 7.25
C THR A 41 -0.03 5.12 6.05
N LEU A 42 -0.51 5.63 4.91
CA LEU A 42 -0.57 4.87 3.67
C LEU A 42 0.82 4.65 3.06
N GLU A 43 1.70 5.65 3.10
CA GLU A 43 3.11 5.50 2.74
C GLU A 43 3.81 4.44 3.57
N LEU A 44 3.55 4.40 4.89
CA LEU A 44 4.13 3.40 5.77
C LEU A 44 3.67 1.99 5.38
N LEU A 45 2.37 1.83 5.09
CA LEU A 45 1.79 0.58 4.63
C LEU A 45 2.38 0.14 3.28
N LEU A 46 2.48 1.05 2.32
CA LEU A 46 3.07 0.80 1.01
C LEU A 46 4.55 0.42 1.12
N ASN A 47 5.33 1.13 1.96
CA ASN A 47 6.72 0.77 2.23
C ASN A 47 6.84 -0.61 2.89
N ALA A 48 5.94 -0.96 3.80
CA ALA A 48 5.91 -2.29 4.40
C ALA A 48 5.62 -3.37 3.35
N LEU A 49 4.67 -3.13 2.45
CA LEU A 49 4.34 -4.02 1.33
C LEU A 49 5.52 -4.18 0.34
N VAL A 50 6.28 -3.11 0.10
CA VAL A 50 7.52 -3.16 -0.69
C VAL A 50 8.61 -3.94 0.05
N ALA A 51 8.75 -3.76 1.37
CA ALA A 51 9.73 -4.46 2.18
C ALA A 51 9.49 -5.98 2.20
N ILE A 52 8.23 -6.42 2.15
CA ILE A 52 7.85 -7.84 2.02
C ILE A 52 7.76 -8.31 0.56
N ARG A 53 8.26 -7.50 -0.39
CA ARG A 53 8.33 -7.79 -1.84
C ARG A 53 6.99 -8.08 -2.51
N LEU A 54 5.89 -7.59 -1.94
CA LEU A 54 4.56 -7.68 -2.56
C LEU A 54 4.27 -6.54 -3.53
N LEU A 55 4.91 -5.38 -3.31
CA LEU A 55 4.84 -4.24 -4.21
C LEU A 55 6.25 -3.83 -4.63
N SER A 56 6.35 -3.14 -5.77
CA SER A 56 7.60 -2.51 -6.22
C SER A 56 7.36 -1.02 -6.40
N LYS A 57 8.19 -0.20 -5.77
CA LYS A 57 8.16 1.26 -5.98
C LYS A 57 8.89 1.57 -7.28
N SER A 58 8.14 1.92 -8.31
CA SER A 58 8.69 2.39 -9.58
C SER A 58 8.98 3.89 -9.47
N GLY A 59 10.18 4.24 -8.99
CA GLY A 59 10.69 5.61 -9.03
C GLY A 59 11.58 5.77 -10.26
N HIS A 60 11.19 6.67 -11.17
CA HIS A 60 12.11 7.24 -12.15
C HIS A 60 12.63 8.56 -11.60
#